data_AF-X1D348-F1
#
_entry.id   AF-X1D348-F1
#
_cell.length_a   1.000
_cell.length_b   1.000
_cell.length_c   1.000
_cell.angle_alpha   90.00
_cell.angle_beta   90.00
_cell.angle_gamma   90.00
#
_symmetry.space_group_name_H-M   'P 1'
#
loop_
_entity.id
_entity.type
_entity.pdbx_description
1 polymer ?
#
loop_
_entity_poly.entity_id
_entity_poly.type
_entity_poly.pdbx_seq_one_letter_code
_entity_poly.pdbx_strand_id
1 'polypeptide(L)'
;ATAEIAASQDHRGDQSWVKVYRYNNAKTILGEWKAYGEVEVGAKVAMGDIDGDAVAEVVTGAGQGGGPQVLAFEKDGYRINSNFFAYDKNFRGGVNVAVGQ
;
A
#
# COMPACT_ATOMS: atom_id res chain seq x y z
N ALA A 1 20.09 2.79 0.96
CA ALA A 1 18.87 2.13 0.49
C ALA A 1 19.14 1.42 -0.83
N THR A 2 18.72 0.15 -0.97
CA THR A 2 18.46 -0.38 -2.32
C THR A 2 17.28 0.40 -2.90
N ALA A 3 17.16 0.54 -4.21
CA ALA A 3 15.95 1.11 -4.78
C ALA A 3 14.87 0.02 -4.84
N GLU A 4 13.66 0.35 -4.43
CA GLU A 4 12.49 -0.52 -4.48
C GLU A 4 11.39 0.05 -5.39
N ILE A 5 10.50 -0.83 -5.85
CA ILE A 5 9.30 -0.49 -6.62
C ILE A 5 8.12 -1.18 -5.95
N ALA A 6 7.10 -0.43 -5.55
CA ALA A 6 5.79 -0.99 -5.22
C ALA A 6 4.84 -0.86 -6.41
N ALA A 7 4.07 -1.92 -6.67
CA ALA A 7 2.97 -1.92 -7.62
C ALA A 7 1.70 -2.40 -6.92
N SER A 8 0.57 -1.78 -7.23
CA SER A 8 -0.74 -2.18 -6.75
C SER A 8 -1.74 -2.35 -7.88
N GLN A 9 -2.78 -3.15 -7.64
CA GLN A 9 -3.93 -3.26 -8.54
C GLN A 9 -5.05 -2.33 -8.05
N ASP A 10 -5.59 -1.54 -8.97
CA ASP A 10 -6.59 -0.51 -8.69
C ASP A 10 -7.70 -0.49 -9.76
N HIS A 11 -8.41 -1.61 -9.89
CA HIS A 11 -9.67 -1.68 -10.64
C HIS A 11 -10.84 -2.01 -9.72
N ARG A 12 -12.05 -1.63 -10.13
CA ARG A 12 -13.28 -2.00 -9.42
C ARG A 12 -13.54 -3.50 -9.62
N GLY A 13 -13.57 -4.27 -8.53
CA GLY A 13 -13.66 -5.73 -8.58
C GLY A 13 -12.31 -6.44 -8.51
N ASP A 14 -11.20 -5.71 -8.52
CA ASP A 14 -9.88 -6.28 -8.23
C ASP A 14 -9.69 -6.49 -6.73
N GLN A 15 -8.73 -7.36 -6.40
CA GLN A 15 -8.21 -7.49 -5.05
C GLN A 15 -7.10 -6.47 -4.82
N SER A 16 -6.90 -6.11 -3.56
CA SER A 16 -5.90 -5.13 -3.09
C SER A 16 -4.46 -5.64 -3.12
N TRP A 17 -4.06 -6.29 -4.21
CA TRP A 17 -2.71 -6.81 -4.39
C TRP A 17 -1.68 -5.70 -4.35
N VAL A 18 -0.65 -5.91 -3.54
CA VAL A 18 0.57 -5.11 -3.49
C VAL A 18 1.75 -6.05 -3.70
N LYS A 19 2.65 -5.67 -4.60
CA LYS A 19 3.92 -6.35 -4.81
C LYS A 19 5.05 -5.36 -4.72
N VAL A 20 6.07 -5.72 -3.94
CA VAL A 20 7.30 -4.94 -3.80
C VAL A 20 8.43 -5.67 -4.50
N TYR A 21 9.15 -4.93 -5.34
CA TYR A 21 10.27 -5.43 -6.10
C TYR A 21 11.55 -4.70 -5.70
N ARG A 22 12.67 -5.43 -5.67
CA ARG A 22 13.98 -4.82 -5.76
C ARG A 22 14.20 -4.28 -7.17
N TYR A 23 14.73 -3.07 -7.29
CA TYR A 23 15.16 -2.51 -8.57
C TYR A 23 16.43 -3.23 -9.07
N ASN A 24 16.23 -4.34 -9.78
CA ASN A 24 17.28 -5.11 -10.44
C ASN A 24 16.72 -5.80 -11.70
N ASN A 25 17.62 -6.34 -12.54
CA ASN A 25 17.23 -7.05 -13.77
C ASN A 25 16.35 -8.28 -13.50
N ALA A 26 16.51 -8.91 -12.34
CA ALA A 26 15.74 -10.08 -11.95
C ALA A 26 14.32 -9.75 -11.46
N LYS A 27 14.00 -8.48 -11.19
CA LYS A 27 12.75 -8.04 -10.56
C LYS A 27 12.45 -8.88 -9.32
N THR A 28 13.44 -9.02 -8.44
CA THR A 28 13.29 -9.86 -7.23
C THR A 28 12.12 -9.36 -6.40
N ILE A 29 11.16 -10.24 -6.10
CA ILE A 29 10.03 -9.93 -5.23
C ILE A 29 10.52 -9.92 -3.78
N LEU A 30 10.24 -8.82 -3.08
CA LEU A 30 10.53 -8.63 -1.66
C LEU A 30 9.30 -8.89 -0.78
N GLY A 31 8.10 -8.65 -1.33
CA GLY A 31 6.83 -8.92 -0.66
C GLY A 31 5.67 -8.98 -1.66
N GLU A 32 4.66 -9.79 -1.35
CA GLU A 32 3.44 -9.96 -2.14
C GLU A 32 2.27 -10.27 -1.20
N TRP A 33 1.29 -9.36 -1.11
CA TRP A 33 0.15 -9.51 -0.20
C TRP A 33 -1.08 -8.73 -0.67
N LYS A 34 -2.22 -8.97 -0.01
CA LYS A 34 -3.45 -8.18 -0.16
C LYS A 34 -3.58 -7.20 1.00
N ALA A 35 -3.51 -5.90 0.74
CA ALA A 35 -3.50 -4.88 1.79
C ALA A 35 -4.81 -4.87 2.62
N TYR A 36 -5.95 -5.09 1.97
CA TYR A 36 -7.29 -5.07 2.57
C TYR A 36 -7.96 -6.46 2.58
N GLY A 37 -7.15 -7.53 2.54
CA GLY A 37 -7.61 -8.91 2.54
C GLY A 37 -8.36 -9.29 1.26
N GLU A 38 -9.34 -10.20 1.38
CA GLU A 38 -10.07 -10.78 0.26
C GLU A 38 -11.19 -9.88 -0.31
N VAL A 39 -11.34 -8.66 0.20
CA VAL A 39 -12.36 -7.72 -0.29
C VAL A 39 -12.02 -7.28 -1.71
N GLU A 40 -13.03 -7.22 -2.58
CA GLU A 40 -12.95 -6.74 -3.97
C GLU A 40 -12.83 -5.21 -4.03
N VAL A 41 -11.74 -4.71 -3.46
CA VAL A 41 -11.31 -3.32 -3.56
C VAL A 41 -9.84 -3.30 -3.97
N GLY A 42 -9.51 -2.47 -4.95
CA GLY A 42 -8.12 -2.19 -5.30
C GLY A 42 -7.37 -1.43 -4.20
N ALA A 43 -6.10 -1.11 -4.45
CA ALA A 43 -5.27 -0.30 -3.58
C ALA A 43 -4.48 0.74 -4.37
N LYS A 44 -4.34 1.93 -3.79
CA LYS A 44 -3.31 2.91 -4.16
C LYS A 44 -2.10 2.70 -3.25
N VAL A 45 -0.90 2.89 -3.76
CA VAL A 45 0.34 2.66 -3.01
C VAL A 45 1.32 3.82 -3.16
N ALA A 46 2.03 4.12 -2.08
CA ALA A 46 3.19 5.00 -2.03
C ALA A 46 4.28 4.36 -1.16
N MET A 47 5.54 4.74 -1.37
CA MET A 47 6.68 4.24 -0.58
C MET A 47 7.54 5.39 -0.07
N GLY A 48 8.00 5.28 1.17
CA GLY A 48 8.85 6.28 1.84
C GLY A 48 9.11 5.91 3.29
N ASP A 49 10.14 6.49 3.87
CA ASP A 49 10.51 6.32 5.28
C ASP A 49 9.56 7.15 6.15
N ILE A 50 8.62 6.48 6.83
CA ILE A 50 7.56 7.15 7.62
C ILE A 50 7.78 7.04 9.13
N ASP A 51 8.71 6.20 9.58
CA ASP A 51 9.03 6.03 11.01
C ASP A 51 10.46 6.44 11.40
N GLY A 52 11.30 6.79 10.42
CA GLY A 52 12.61 7.42 10.59
C GLY A 52 13.77 6.44 10.75
N ASP A 53 13.61 5.18 10.35
CA ASP A 53 14.64 4.14 10.51
C ASP A 53 15.61 4.00 9.30
N ALA A 54 15.44 4.85 8.27
CA ALA A 54 16.16 4.84 7.00
C ALA A 54 15.84 3.65 6.07
N VAL A 55 14.78 2.91 6.35
CA VAL A 55 14.11 1.97 5.45
C VAL A 55 12.82 2.64 4.94
N ALA A 56 12.32 2.20 3.79
CA ALA A 56 11.09 2.73 3.22
C ALA A 56 9.95 1.75 3.45
N GLU A 57 8.85 2.27 3.96
CA GLU A 57 7.62 1.53 4.21
C GLU A 57 6.67 1.69 3.03
N VAL A 58 5.66 0.83 2.99
CA VAL A 58 4.62 0.80 1.99
C VAL A 58 3.33 1.32 2.60
N VAL A 59 2.88 2.48 2.14
CA VAL A 59 1.60 3.06 2.55
C VAL A 59 0.57 2.79 1.47
N THR A 60 -0.60 2.31 1.88
CA THR A 60 -1.71 1.98 1.00
C THR A 60 -2.96 2.75 1.36
N GLY A 61 -3.72 3.15 0.33
CA GLY A 61 -5.07 3.66 0.45
C GLY A 61 -6.05 2.73 -0.26
N ALA A 62 -7.21 2.46 0.36
CA ALA A 62 -8.21 1.59 -0.26
C ALA A 62 -8.78 2.25 -1.53
N GLY A 63 -8.98 1.45 -2.57
CA GLY A 63 -9.56 1.87 -3.84
C GLY A 63 -11.03 2.26 -3.74
N GLN A 64 -11.58 2.73 -4.86
CA GLN A 64 -12.98 3.12 -4.97
C GLN A 64 -13.91 1.94 -4.63
N GLY A 65 -14.99 2.21 -3.89
CA GLY A 65 -15.92 1.18 -3.39
C GLY A 65 -15.56 0.66 -2.00
N GLY A 66 -14.30 0.76 -1.58
CA GLY A 66 -13.89 0.57 -0.19
C GLY A 66 -14.13 1.82 0.68
N GLY A 67 -13.96 1.67 1.99
CA GLY A 67 -13.92 2.82 2.92
C GLY A 67 -12.61 3.61 2.79
N PRO A 68 -12.47 4.79 3.44
CA PRO A 68 -11.28 5.63 3.28
C PRO A 68 -10.10 5.16 4.14
N GLN A 69 -9.84 3.86 4.17
CA GLN A 69 -8.86 3.27 5.06
C GLN A 69 -7.45 3.43 4.49
N VAL A 70 -6.51 3.83 5.36
CA VAL A 70 -5.08 3.89 5.08
C VAL A 70 -4.38 2.88 5.97
N LEU A 71 -3.48 2.08 5.38
CA LEU A 71 -2.65 1.10 6.08
C LEU A 71 -1.18 1.30 5.72
N ALA A 72 -0.25 1.02 6.63
CA ALA A 72 1.17 0.94 6.32
C ALA A 72 1.77 -0.44 6.64
N PHE A 73 2.81 -0.79 5.89
CA PHE A 73 3.48 -2.07 5.95
C PHE A 73 4.99 -1.92 5.76
N GLU A 74 5.75 -2.86 6.30
CA GLU A 74 7.09 -3.15 5.85
C GLU A 74 7.08 -3.61 4.38
N LYS A 75 8.25 -3.60 3.74
CA LYS A 75 8.42 -4.04 2.34
C LYS A 75 8.02 -5.50 2.07
N ASP A 76 8.02 -6.36 3.11
CA ASP A 76 7.63 -7.77 3.01
C ASP A 76 6.12 -7.99 3.23
N GLY A 77 5.38 -6.92 3.56
CA GLY A 77 3.96 -6.96 3.85
C GLY A 77 3.60 -7.10 5.32
N TYR A 78 4.58 -7.09 6.24
CA TYR A 78 4.30 -7.03 7.66
C TYR A 78 3.61 -5.70 8.01
N ARG A 79 2.40 -5.77 8.59
CA ARG A 79 1.63 -4.55 8.91
C ARG A 79 2.23 -3.84 10.13
N ILE A 80 2.57 -2.58 9.98
CA ILE A 80 3.07 -1.73 11.06
C ILE A 80 1.94 -0.88 11.65
N ASN A 81 2.26 -0.07 12.66
CA ASN A 81 1.31 0.75 13.40
C ASN A 81 0.83 1.97 12.60
N SER A 82 0.06 1.72 11.52
CA SER A 82 -0.71 2.73 10.81
C SER A 82 -1.97 2.09 10.25
N ASN A 83 -3.11 2.40 10.86
CA ASN A 83 -4.43 1.95 10.43
C ASN A 83 -5.49 2.95 10.86
N PHE A 84 -5.98 3.74 9.91
CA PHE A 84 -6.96 4.78 10.20
C PHE A 84 -7.84 5.10 8.98
N PHE A 85 -8.90 5.86 9.21
CA PHE A 85 -9.76 6.40 8.16
C PHE A 85 -9.36 7.85 7.87
N ALA A 86 -8.97 8.17 6.63
CA ALA A 86 -8.56 9.52 6.22
C ALA A 86 -9.75 10.49 6.05
N TYR A 87 -10.94 9.95 5.87
CA TYR A 87 -12.20 10.69 5.72
C TYR A 87 -13.29 10.06 6.59
N ASP A 88 -14.53 10.56 6.49
CA ASP A 88 -15.69 9.92 7.14
C ASP A 88 -15.75 8.42 6.80
N LYS A 89 -15.93 7.57 7.81
CA LYS A 89 -15.93 6.11 7.66
C LYS A 89 -16.94 5.58 6.63
N ASN A 90 -17.95 6.37 6.26
CA ASN A 90 -18.96 6.04 5.25
C ASN A 90 -18.61 6.54 3.84
N PHE A 91 -17.53 7.31 3.66
CA PHE A 91 -17.03 7.71 2.35
C PHE A 91 -16.60 6.49 1.53
N ARG A 92 -16.88 6.48 0.21
CA ARG A 92 -16.59 5.34 -0.70
C ARG A 92 -15.84 5.72 -1.98
N GLY A 93 -15.28 6.93 -2.01
CA GLY A 93 -14.50 7.41 -3.17
C GLY A 93 -13.09 6.84 -3.26
N GLY A 94 -12.63 6.10 -2.24
CA GLY A 94 -11.25 5.61 -2.13
C GLY A 94 -10.27 6.69 -1.64
N VAL A 95 -9.00 6.32 -1.45
CA VAL A 95 -7.95 7.22 -0.96
C VAL A 95 -6.73 7.14 -1.86
N ASN A 96 -6.30 8.28 -2.38
CA ASN A 96 -4.96 8.44 -2.94
C ASN A 96 -4.00 8.80 -1.80
N VAL A 97 -2.85 8.14 -1.76
CA VAL A 97 -1.82 8.36 -0.75
C VAL A 97 -0.55 8.88 -1.40
N ALA A 98 0.18 9.70 -0.65
CA ALA A 98 1.55 10.09 -0.93
C ALA A 98 2.27 10.14 0.42
N VAL A 99 3.57 9.92 0.41
CA VAL A 99 4.43 10.04 1.59
C VAL A 99 5.44 11.16 1.33
N GLY A 100 5.72 11.93 2.38
CA GLY A 100 6.73 12.99 2.35
C GLY A 100 8.10 12.45 2.72
N GLN A 101 9.14 13.14 2.25
CA GLN A 101 10.53 12.95 2.67
C GLN A 101 11.05 14.24 3.29
#